data_AF-A0A7J2HMF6-F1
#
_entry.id   AF-A0A7J2HMF6-F1
#
_cell.length_a   1.000
_cell.length_b   1.000
_cell.length_c   1.000
_cell.angle_alpha   90.00
_cell.angle_beta   90.00
_cell.angle_gamma   90.00
#
_symmetry.space_group_name_H-M   'P 1'
#
loop_
_entity.id
_entity.type
_entity.pdbx_description
1 polymer ?
#
loop_
_entity_poly.entity_id
_entity_poly.type
_entity_poly.pdbx_seq_one_letter_code
_entity_poly.pdbx_strand_id
1 'polypeptide(L)'
;MLRDTADRYLRLAIQAKTYSQIILNEIGENPQLLSDADSLISKAEDEIDDYPAAALFLSLEALSKANLALELIDGVTEDKIERTKEKAAVAIDESRKLGVEPILAVSYFEFAESLEDESPTDAIVHYRYAQMIAGVFQFMTNQSAEKESRFEGVPPHSSPTKYVILIDFQLLVVVAGISALFFIIGIVLILRDRKFKKDFPPEIWIPRSMQEYYRKH
;
A
#
# COMPACT_ATOMS: atom_id res chain seq x y z
N MET A 1 -5.45 6.82 8.34
CA MET A 1 -5.44 6.39 6.93
C MET A 1 -5.60 7.57 5.96
N LEU A 2 -6.74 8.28 5.95
CA LEU A 2 -6.95 9.39 5.01
C LEU A 2 -5.99 10.57 5.28
N ARG A 3 -5.84 10.98 6.55
CA ARG A 3 -4.85 11.99 6.95
C ARG A 3 -3.42 11.61 6.57
N ASP A 4 -3.02 10.37 6.84
CA ASP A 4 -1.67 9.88 6.47
C ASP A 4 -1.47 9.87 4.94
N THR A 5 -2.54 9.63 4.18
CA THR A 5 -2.50 9.71 2.71
C THR A 5 -2.38 11.15 2.26
N ALA A 6 -3.16 12.07 2.84
CA ALA A 6 -3.06 13.51 2.58
C ALA A 6 -1.64 14.03 2.90
N ASP A 7 -1.10 13.71 4.07
CA ASP A 7 0.27 14.09 4.49
C ASP A 7 1.32 13.56 3.50
N ARG A 8 1.19 12.31 3.06
CA ARG A 8 2.09 11.74 2.05
C ARG A 8 2.05 12.54 0.74
N TYR A 9 0.87 12.86 0.22
CA TYR A 9 0.76 13.61 -1.03
C TYR A 9 1.16 15.08 -0.88
N LEU A 10 0.91 15.69 0.28
CA LEU A 10 1.38 17.02 0.63
C LEU A 10 2.90 17.09 0.59
N ARG A 11 3.59 16.13 1.23
CA ARG A 11 5.06 16.04 1.18
C ARG A 11 5.58 15.85 -0.24
N LEU A 12 4.92 15.03 -1.06
CA LEU A 12 5.29 14.87 -2.46
C LEU A 12 5.10 16.19 -3.24
N ALA A 13 4.02 16.93 -3.00
CA ALA A 13 3.78 18.24 -3.62
C ALA A 13 4.86 19.25 -3.25
N ILE A 14 5.18 19.37 -1.95
CA ILE A 14 6.26 20.23 -1.44
C ILE A 14 7.58 19.87 -2.14
N GLN A 15 7.92 18.58 -2.17
CA GLN A 15 9.16 18.12 -2.78
C GLN A 15 9.23 18.45 -4.28
N ALA A 16 8.16 18.13 -5.04
CA ALA A 16 8.10 18.43 -6.47
C ALA A 16 8.21 19.94 -6.74
N LYS A 17 7.54 20.77 -5.93
CA LYS A 17 7.61 22.22 -6.03
C LYS A 17 9.01 22.74 -5.73
N THR A 18 9.65 22.27 -4.67
CA THR A 18 11.02 22.66 -4.32
C THR A 18 12.02 22.29 -5.42
N TYR A 19 11.97 21.05 -5.94
CA TYR A 19 12.88 20.64 -7.00
C TYR A 19 12.67 21.44 -8.29
N SER A 20 11.41 21.59 -8.71
CA SER A 20 11.09 22.36 -9.91
C SER A 20 11.51 23.81 -9.76
N GLN A 21 11.29 24.42 -8.59
CA GLN A 21 11.71 25.79 -8.31
C GLN A 21 13.23 25.96 -8.34
N ILE A 22 14.00 25.01 -7.83
CA ILE A 22 15.48 25.07 -7.91
C ILE A 22 15.92 25.07 -9.37
N ILE A 23 15.45 24.12 -10.16
CA ILE A 23 15.85 23.98 -11.57
C ILE A 23 15.41 25.20 -12.39
N LEU A 24 14.18 25.67 -12.19
CA LEU A 24 13.63 26.80 -12.92
C LEU A 24 14.33 28.12 -12.56
N ASN A 25 14.70 28.30 -11.28
CA ASN A 25 15.49 29.46 -10.87
C ASN A 25 16.90 29.45 -11.51
N GLU A 26 17.54 28.29 -11.69
CA GLU A 26 18.87 28.19 -12.31
C GLU A 26 18.87 28.66 -13.78
N ILE A 27 17.73 28.53 -14.46
CA ILE A 27 17.53 28.94 -15.86
C ILE A 27 16.74 30.24 -16.00
N GLY A 28 16.42 30.90 -14.88
CA GLY A 28 15.77 32.22 -14.86
C GLY A 28 14.26 32.22 -15.12
N GLU A 29 13.60 31.06 -15.03
CA GLU A 29 12.16 30.90 -15.24
C GLU A 29 11.38 30.88 -13.92
N ASN A 30 10.18 31.47 -13.89
CA ASN A 30 9.29 31.42 -12.74
C ASN A 30 7.81 31.27 -13.19
N PRO A 31 7.40 30.07 -13.59
CA PRO A 31 6.06 29.84 -14.13
C PRO A 31 4.98 30.01 -13.06
N GLN A 32 3.83 30.57 -13.46
CA GLN A 32 2.65 30.75 -12.59
C GLN A 32 2.23 29.45 -11.89
N LEU A 33 2.42 28.29 -12.53
CA LEU A 33 2.13 26.98 -11.96
C LEU A 33 2.85 26.70 -10.63
N LEU A 34 4.06 27.22 -10.42
CA LEU A 34 4.76 27.09 -9.13
C LEU A 34 4.13 27.95 -8.04
N SER A 35 3.68 29.16 -8.39
CA SER A 35 2.98 30.06 -7.47
C SER A 35 1.63 29.47 -7.05
N ASP A 36 0.88 28.93 -8.01
CA ASP A 36 -0.37 28.23 -7.75
C ASP A 36 -0.15 27.00 -6.86
N ALA A 37 0.88 26.20 -7.14
CA ALA A 37 1.23 25.04 -6.34
C ALA A 37 1.57 25.43 -4.89
N ASP A 38 2.31 26.52 -4.69
CA ASP A 38 2.64 27.06 -3.36
C ASP A 38 1.37 27.44 -2.58
N SER A 39 0.44 28.14 -3.23
CA SER A 39 -0.84 28.51 -2.61
C SER A 39 -1.68 27.28 -2.22
N LEU A 40 -1.73 26.26 -3.08
CA LEU A 40 -2.43 25.01 -2.80
C LEU A 40 -1.77 24.21 -1.66
N ILE A 41 -0.44 24.21 -1.59
CA ILE A 41 0.32 23.60 -0.48
C ILE A 41 -0.03 24.26 0.84
N SER A 42 0.00 25.59 0.93
CA SER A 42 -0.34 26.30 2.17
C SER A 42 -1.77 26.01 2.62
N LYS A 43 -2.74 25.98 1.70
CA LYS A 43 -4.12 25.59 2.03
C LYS A 43 -4.21 24.15 2.50
N ALA A 44 -3.47 23.24 1.87
CA ALA A 44 -3.45 21.84 2.28
C ALA A 44 -2.83 21.65 3.68
N GLU A 45 -1.80 22.42 4.02
CA GLU A 45 -1.21 22.46 5.38
C GLU A 45 -2.22 22.93 6.42
N ASP A 46 -2.99 23.97 6.11
CA ASP A 46 -4.03 24.51 7.01
C ASP A 46 -5.19 23.52 7.19
N GLU A 47 -5.57 22.78 6.15
CA GLU A 47 -6.72 21.89 6.16
C GLU A 47 -6.42 20.47 6.63
N ILE A 48 -5.14 20.06 6.76
CA ILE A 48 -4.79 18.64 6.90
C ILE A 48 -5.33 17.97 8.16
N ASP A 49 -5.44 18.71 9.26
CA ASP A 49 -5.90 18.17 10.54
C ASP A 49 -7.43 18.13 10.63
N ASP A 50 -8.11 19.15 10.10
CA ASP A 50 -9.57 19.28 10.19
C ASP A 50 -10.31 18.65 8.99
N TYR A 51 -9.76 18.81 7.78
CA TYR A 51 -10.34 18.34 6.51
C TYR A 51 -9.33 17.55 5.65
N PRO A 52 -8.90 16.35 6.10
CA PRO A 52 -7.91 15.54 5.38
C PRO A 52 -8.26 15.21 3.92
N ALA A 53 -9.55 15.11 3.59
CA ALA A 53 -9.98 14.87 2.21
C ALA A 53 -9.68 16.07 1.31
N ALA A 54 -9.98 17.28 1.79
CA ALA A 54 -9.75 18.51 1.06
C ALA A 54 -8.24 18.76 0.91
N ALA A 55 -7.47 18.60 2.00
CA ALA A 55 -6.02 18.62 1.97
C ALA A 55 -5.41 17.62 0.97
N LEU A 56 -5.97 16.41 0.85
CA LEU A 56 -5.53 15.43 -0.15
C LEU A 56 -5.72 15.96 -1.58
N PHE A 57 -6.91 16.48 -1.91
CA PHE A 57 -7.19 17.00 -3.24
C PHE A 57 -6.36 18.23 -3.59
N LEU A 58 -6.21 19.17 -2.65
CA LEU A 58 -5.30 20.31 -2.78
C LEU A 58 -3.86 19.86 -3.04
N SER A 59 -3.40 18.84 -2.32
CA SER A 59 -2.05 18.28 -2.51
C SER A 59 -1.87 17.61 -3.87
N LEU A 60 -2.87 16.89 -4.36
CA LEU A 60 -2.84 16.26 -5.69
C LEU A 60 -2.80 17.31 -6.80
N GLU A 61 -3.56 18.39 -6.67
CA GLU A 61 -3.54 19.50 -7.62
C GLU A 61 -2.19 20.25 -7.58
N ALA A 62 -1.69 20.55 -6.37
CA ALA A 62 -0.38 21.19 -6.19
C ALA A 62 0.75 20.36 -6.82
N LEU A 63 0.75 19.04 -6.59
CA LEU A 63 1.72 18.12 -7.18
C LEU A 63 1.60 18.05 -8.71
N SER A 64 0.37 18.14 -9.25
CA SER A 64 0.16 18.23 -10.70
C SER A 64 0.82 19.48 -11.27
N LYS A 65 0.50 20.65 -10.70
CA LYS A 65 1.03 21.95 -11.15
C LYS A 65 2.55 22.05 -10.99
N ALA A 66 3.09 21.57 -9.86
CA ALA A 66 4.53 21.57 -9.60
C ALA A 66 5.31 20.74 -10.63
N ASN A 67 4.86 19.52 -10.93
CA ASN A 67 5.51 18.68 -11.96
C ASN A 67 5.38 19.29 -13.36
N LEU A 68 4.21 19.85 -13.69
CA LEU A 68 3.98 20.48 -14.99
C LEU A 68 4.77 21.76 -15.19
N ALA A 69 5.11 22.48 -14.13
CA ALA A 69 5.96 23.67 -14.22
C ALA A 69 7.30 23.37 -14.90
N LEU A 70 7.89 22.20 -14.63
CA LEU A 70 9.11 21.76 -15.30
C LEU A 70 8.82 21.15 -16.68
N GLU A 71 7.76 20.34 -16.81
CA GLU A 71 7.40 19.66 -18.05
C GLU A 71 7.01 20.64 -19.20
N LEU A 72 6.50 21.83 -18.85
CA LEU A 72 5.96 22.80 -19.80
C LEU A 72 6.89 23.98 -20.06
N ILE A 73 8.16 23.89 -19.67
CA ILE A 73 9.12 24.99 -19.84
C ILE A 73 9.35 25.40 -21.30
N ASP A 74 9.37 24.42 -22.20
CA ASP A 74 9.46 24.57 -23.66
C ASP A 74 8.08 24.80 -24.31
N GLY A 75 7.05 25.05 -23.49
CA GLY A 75 5.69 25.34 -23.92
C GLY A 75 4.79 24.11 -24.03
N VAL A 76 3.56 24.36 -24.47
CA VAL A 76 2.53 23.34 -24.71
C VAL A 76 2.54 22.93 -26.18
N THR A 77 2.53 21.62 -26.43
CA THR A 77 2.43 21.02 -27.76
C THR A 77 1.26 20.04 -27.79
N GLU A 78 0.73 19.77 -28.99
CA GLU A 78 -0.34 18.78 -29.20
C GLU A 78 0.05 17.40 -28.64
N ASP A 79 1.28 16.94 -28.91
CA ASP A 79 1.83 15.70 -28.33
C ASP A 79 1.77 15.65 -26.80
N LYS A 80 2.02 16.79 -26.12
CA LYS A 80 1.95 16.84 -24.64
C LYS A 80 0.51 16.76 -24.14
N ILE A 81 -0.43 17.37 -24.86
CA ILE A 81 -1.87 17.29 -24.56
C ILE A 81 -2.32 15.83 -24.73
N GLU A 82 -2.10 15.24 -25.90
CA GLU A 82 -2.52 13.87 -26.22
C GLU A 82 -1.91 12.87 -25.24
N ARG A 83 -0.60 12.97 -24.95
CA ARG A 83 0.07 12.11 -23.97
C ARG A 83 -0.50 12.25 -22.56
N THR A 84 -0.86 13.46 -22.15
CA THR A 84 -1.41 13.68 -20.79
C THR A 84 -2.85 13.18 -20.71
N LYS A 85 -3.63 13.41 -21.76
CA LYS A 85 -4.98 12.85 -21.94
C LYS A 85 -4.98 11.33 -21.89
N GLU A 86 -4.14 10.67 -22.68
CA GLU A 86 -4.03 9.21 -22.69
C GLU A 86 -3.68 8.67 -21.29
N LYS A 87 -2.70 9.26 -20.61
CA LYS A 87 -2.33 8.86 -19.24
C LYS A 87 -3.47 9.00 -18.25
N ALA A 88 -4.29 10.05 -18.37
CA ALA A 88 -5.46 10.24 -17.52
C ALA A 88 -6.55 9.20 -17.81
N ALA A 89 -6.83 8.92 -19.10
CA ALA A 89 -7.78 7.90 -19.52
C ALA A 89 -7.38 6.50 -19.03
N VAL A 90 -6.09 6.15 -19.14
CA VAL A 90 -5.55 4.89 -18.62
C VAL A 90 -5.73 4.77 -17.11
N ALA A 91 -5.40 5.81 -16.34
CA ALA A 91 -5.57 5.78 -14.89
C ALA A 91 -7.03 5.61 -14.46
N ILE A 92 -7.96 6.24 -15.18
CA ILE A 92 -9.42 6.08 -14.98
C ILE A 92 -9.84 4.64 -15.28
N ASP A 93 -9.42 4.09 -16.41
CA ASP A 93 -9.73 2.70 -16.80
C ASP A 93 -9.17 1.68 -15.79
N GLU A 94 -7.95 1.89 -15.30
CA GLU A 94 -7.36 1.08 -14.24
C GLU A 94 -8.16 1.15 -12.93
N SER A 95 -8.64 2.34 -12.55
CA SER A 95 -9.52 2.50 -11.39
C SER A 95 -10.81 1.68 -11.57
N ARG A 96 -11.43 1.74 -12.77
CA ARG A 96 -12.64 0.97 -13.11
C ARG A 96 -12.42 -0.53 -13.06
N LYS A 97 -11.27 -1.01 -13.53
CA LYS A 97 -10.86 -2.42 -13.44
C LYS A 97 -10.75 -2.91 -12.00
N LEU A 98 -10.45 -2.01 -11.05
CA LEU A 98 -10.46 -2.31 -9.61
C LEU A 98 -11.87 -2.19 -8.98
N GLY A 99 -12.91 -2.00 -9.77
CA GLY A 99 -14.30 -1.88 -9.30
C GLY A 99 -14.66 -0.51 -8.75
N VAL A 100 -13.84 0.53 -8.98
CA VAL A 100 -14.08 1.90 -8.52
C VAL A 100 -14.29 2.81 -9.72
N GLU A 101 -15.48 3.40 -9.84
CA GLU A 101 -15.73 4.49 -10.80
C GLU A 101 -15.23 5.81 -10.22
N PRO A 102 -14.16 6.42 -10.75
CA PRO A 102 -13.60 7.64 -10.18
C PRO A 102 -14.32 8.87 -10.76
N ILE A 103 -15.58 9.08 -10.37
CA ILE A 103 -16.46 10.12 -10.94
C ILE A 103 -15.79 11.50 -10.99
N LEU A 104 -15.06 11.88 -9.93
CA LEU A 104 -14.37 13.16 -9.89
C LEU A 104 -13.22 13.25 -10.91
N ALA A 105 -12.47 12.16 -11.14
CA ALA A 105 -11.44 12.13 -12.17
C ALA A 105 -12.04 12.24 -13.57
N VAL A 106 -13.16 11.55 -13.82
CA VAL A 106 -13.89 11.64 -15.10
C VAL A 106 -14.37 13.07 -15.35
N SER A 107 -14.93 13.74 -14.34
CA SER A 107 -15.36 15.13 -14.45
C SER A 107 -14.21 16.07 -14.82
N TYR A 108 -13.04 15.94 -14.17
CA TYR A 108 -11.87 16.76 -14.53
C TYR A 108 -11.28 16.39 -15.90
N PHE A 109 -11.40 15.14 -16.34
CA PHE A 109 -11.00 14.72 -17.68
C PHE A 109 -11.89 15.36 -18.75
N GLU A 110 -13.21 15.31 -18.59
CA GLU A 110 -14.16 15.93 -19.53
C GLU A 110 -14.04 17.46 -19.53
N PHE A 111 -13.78 18.05 -18.36
CA PHE A 111 -13.50 19.48 -18.27
C PHE A 111 -12.20 19.85 -18.99
N ALA A 112 -11.15 19.04 -18.85
CA ALA A 112 -9.90 19.22 -19.59
C ALA A 112 -10.12 19.15 -21.11
N GLU A 113 -10.94 18.21 -21.59
CA GLU A 113 -11.32 18.11 -23.02
C GLU A 113 -11.94 19.41 -23.52
N SER A 114 -12.82 20.03 -22.73
CA SER A 114 -13.46 21.29 -23.11
C SER A 114 -12.49 22.48 -23.21
N LEU A 115 -11.31 22.37 -22.61
CA LEU A 115 -10.29 23.43 -22.57
C LEU A 115 -9.19 23.26 -23.61
N GLU A 116 -9.14 22.16 -24.37
CA GLU A 116 -8.03 21.87 -25.30
C GLU A 116 -7.77 23.01 -26.29
N ASP A 117 -8.84 23.61 -26.83
CA ASP A 117 -8.75 24.73 -27.79
C ASP A 117 -8.68 26.10 -27.12
N GLU A 118 -9.27 26.25 -25.92
CA GLU A 118 -9.42 27.55 -25.25
C GLU A 118 -8.21 27.89 -24.36
N SER A 119 -7.73 26.91 -23.60
CA SER A 119 -6.58 27.02 -22.70
C SER A 119 -5.83 25.68 -22.64
N PRO A 120 -4.94 25.40 -23.62
CA PRO A 120 -4.19 24.15 -23.69
C PRO A 120 -3.38 23.82 -22.43
N THR A 121 -2.84 24.85 -21.75
CA THR A 121 -2.12 24.69 -20.48
C THR A 121 -3.05 24.19 -19.38
N ASP A 122 -4.24 24.79 -19.25
CA ASP A 122 -5.21 24.38 -18.24
C ASP A 122 -5.78 23.00 -18.54
N ALA A 123 -5.98 22.65 -19.83
CA ALA A 123 -6.33 21.30 -20.25
C ALA A 123 -5.31 20.27 -19.74
N ILE A 124 -4.01 20.50 -19.97
CA ILE A 124 -2.94 19.60 -19.46
C ILE A 124 -2.96 19.52 -17.92
N VAL A 125 -3.16 20.64 -17.23
CA VAL A 125 -3.26 20.66 -15.75
C VAL A 125 -4.43 19.79 -15.28
N HIS A 126 -5.61 19.94 -15.88
CA HIS A 126 -6.79 19.19 -15.49
C HIS A 126 -6.71 17.70 -15.88
N TYR A 127 -6.09 17.36 -17.01
CA TYR A 127 -5.78 15.96 -17.31
C TYR A 127 -4.82 15.33 -16.30
N ARG A 128 -3.72 16.03 -15.96
CA ARG A 128 -2.77 15.54 -14.95
C ARG A 128 -3.46 15.38 -13.60
N TYR A 129 -4.34 16.32 -13.23
CA TYR A 129 -5.07 16.23 -11.98
C TYR A 129 -6.08 15.07 -11.98
N ALA A 130 -6.83 14.87 -13.05
CA ALA A 130 -7.70 13.71 -13.25
C ALA A 130 -6.94 12.39 -13.09
N GLN A 131 -5.77 12.28 -13.74
CA GLN A 131 -4.87 11.13 -13.60
C GLN A 131 -4.47 10.89 -12.14
N MET A 132 -4.13 11.95 -11.40
CA MET A 132 -3.72 11.87 -10.01
C MET A 132 -4.87 11.43 -9.08
N ILE A 133 -6.08 11.94 -9.31
CA ILE A 133 -7.29 11.54 -8.58
C ILE A 133 -7.60 10.07 -8.84
N ALA A 134 -7.63 9.63 -10.10
CA ALA A 134 -7.88 8.22 -10.42
C ALA A 134 -6.82 7.29 -9.80
N GLY A 135 -5.55 7.70 -9.85
CA GLY A 135 -4.43 6.94 -9.30
C GLY A 135 -4.45 6.82 -7.77
N VAL A 136 -4.90 7.84 -7.02
CA VAL A 136 -4.86 7.77 -5.55
C VAL A 136 -5.78 6.68 -5.00
N PHE A 137 -6.93 6.43 -5.63
CA PHE A 137 -7.86 5.39 -5.23
C PHE A 137 -7.25 4.00 -5.31
N GLN A 138 -6.39 3.74 -6.30
CA GLN A 138 -5.67 2.47 -6.43
C GLN A 138 -4.74 2.17 -5.25
N PHE A 139 -4.26 3.19 -4.52
CA PHE A 139 -3.42 3.03 -3.33
C PHE A 139 -4.24 2.91 -2.05
N MET A 140 -5.49 3.39 -2.06
CA MET A 140 -6.39 3.28 -0.91
C MET A 140 -7.12 1.93 -0.87
N THR A 141 -7.42 1.34 -2.04
CA THR A 141 -8.13 0.05 -2.14
C THR A 141 -7.20 -1.16 -2.03
N ASN A 142 -5.94 -1.05 -2.47
CA ASN A 142 -4.96 -2.14 -2.42
C ASN A 142 -3.88 -1.88 -1.36
N GLN A 143 -4.14 -2.24 -0.10
CA GLN A 143 -3.13 -2.21 0.97
C GLN A 143 -2.12 -3.38 0.92
N SER A 144 -2.15 -4.25 -0.09
CA SER A 144 -1.36 -5.50 -0.08
C SER A 144 -0.63 -5.88 -1.38
N ALA A 145 -0.59 -5.03 -2.40
CA ALA A 145 0.19 -5.34 -3.60
C ALA A 145 1.56 -4.65 -3.50
N GLU A 146 2.62 -5.45 -3.48
CA GLU A 146 4.00 -5.01 -3.71
C GLU A 146 4.03 -4.27 -5.06
N LYS A 147 4.27 -2.96 -5.03
CA LYS A 147 4.14 -2.10 -6.23
C LYS A 147 5.50 -1.57 -6.67
N GLU A 148 5.80 -1.85 -7.94
CA GLU A 148 6.81 -1.16 -8.76
C GLU A 148 6.61 0.36 -8.68
N SER A 149 7.71 1.11 -8.72
CA SER A 149 7.65 2.57 -8.70
C SER A 149 6.93 3.10 -9.94
N ARG A 150 6.00 4.02 -9.73
CA ARG A 150 5.32 4.79 -10.78
C ARG A 150 6.20 5.82 -11.49
N PHE A 151 7.44 5.99 -11.04
CA PHE A 151 8.44 6.87 -11.64
C PHE A 151 9.55 6.00 -12.24
N GLU A 152 9.83 6.19 -13.54
CA GLU A 152 10.93 5.50 -14.21
C GLU A 152 12.27 5.82 -13.52
N GLY A 153 13.06 4.77 -13.23
CA GLY A 153 14.38 4.89 -12.60
C GLY A 153 14.41 4.89 -11.07
N VAL A 154 13.26 4.81 -10.39
CA VAL A 154 13.20 4.67 -8.93
C VAL A 154 12.90 3.21 -8.58
N PRO A 155 13.77 2.49 -7.84
CA PRO A 155 13.49 1.11 -7.46
C PRO A 155 12.30 1.04 -6.49
N PRO A 156 11.49 -0.03 -6.54
CA PRO A 156 10.37 -0.21 -5.62
C PRO A 156 10.84 -0.27 -4.17
N HIS A 157 10.18 0.48 -3.29
CA HIS A 157 10.41 0.38 -1.86
C HIS A 157 9.51 -0.70 -1.26
N SER A 158 10.07 -1.86 -0.95
CA SER A 158 9.36 -2.92 -0.22
C SER A 158 9.05 -2.43 1.21
N SER A 159 7.77 -2.38 1.58
CA SER A 159 7.37 -2.20 2.99
C SER A 159 7.73 -3.46 3.79
N PRO A 160 8.13 -3.36 5.07
CA PRO A 160 8.40 -4.54 5.88
C PRO A 160 7.12 -5.37 6.00
N THR A 161 7.20 -6.58 5.47
CA THR A 161 6.12 -7.56 5.40
C THR A 161 5.58 -7.80 6.80
N LYS A 162 4.35 -7.36 7.09
CA LYS A 162 3.62 -7.85 8.26
C LYS A 162 3.20 -9.28 7.92
N TYR A 163 3.82 -10.26 8.57
CA TYR A 163 3.43 -11.66 8.46
C TYR A 163 1.98 -11.82 8.96
N VAL A 164 1.02 -11.79 8.04
CA VAL A 164 -0.32 -12.30 8.32
C VAL A 164 -0.22 -13.80 8.17
N ILE A 165 -0.26 -14.52 9.29
CA ILE A 165 -0.34 -15.98 9.28
C ILE A 165 -1.72 -16.34 8.72
N LEU A 166 -1.80 -16.56 7.41
CA LEU A 166 -2.93 -17.22 6.79
C LEU A 166 -2.80 -18.70 7.16
N ILE A 167 -3.45 -19.08 8.25
CA ILE A 167 -3.53 -20.48 8.66
C ILE A 167 -4.39 -21.20 7.62
N ASP A 168 -3.74 -22.00 6.78
CA ASP A 168 -4.41 -22.88 5.84
C ASP A 168 -5.24 -23.92 6.62
N PHE A 169 -6.54 -23.97 6.34
CA PHE A 169 -7.48 -24.90 6.96
C PHE A 169 -7.06 -26.36 6.71
N GLN A 170 -6.44 -26.66 5.56
CA GLN A 170 -5.95 -28.01 5.27
C GLN A 170 -4.80 -28.41 6.21
N LEU A 171 -3.92 -27.47 6.56
CA LEU A 171 -2.80 -27.72 7.46
C LEU A 171 -3.28 -27.97 8.90
N LEU A 172 -4.32 -27.25 9.36
CA LEU A 172 -4.94 -27.51 10.67
C LEU A 172 -5.53 -28.92 10.77
N VAL A 173 -6.17 -29.41 9.71
CA VAL A 173 -6.75 -30.76 9.68
C VAL A 173 -5.65 -31.83 9.78
N VAL A 174 -4.51 -31.65 9.09
CA VAL A 174 -3.38 -32.57 9.16
C VAL A 174 -2.74 -32.60 10.55
N VAL A 175 -2.52 -31.44 11.16
CA VAL A 175 -1.95 -31.35 12.52
C VAL A 175 -2.88 -31.94 13.57
N ALA A 176 -4.18 -31.72 13.45
CA ALA A 176 -5.19 -32.34 14.32
C ALA A 176 -5.23 -33.88 14.16
N GLY A 177 -5.07 -34.38 12.92
CA GLY A 177 -4.97 -35.82 12.67
C GLY A 177 -3.74 -36.46 13.30
N ILE A 178 -2.58 -35.82 13.19
CA ILE A 178 -1.32 -36.32 13.77
C ILE A 178 -1.38 -36.32 15.30
N SER A 179 -1.92 -35.26 15.91
CA SER A 179 -2.04 -35.19 17.38
C SER A 179 -2.99 -36.25 17.94
N ALA A 180 -4.11 -36.52 17.26
CA ALA A 180 -5.02 -37.60 17.62
C ALA A 180 -4.34 -38.98 17.56
N LEU A 181 -3.51 -39.23 16.54
CA LEU A 181 -2.77 -40.49 16.40
C LEU A 181 -1.79 -40.71 17.57
N PHE A 182 -1.01 -39.68 17.93
CA PHE A 182 -0.09 -39.75 19.07
C PHE A 182 -0.82 -39.96 20.40
N PHE A 183 -2.00 -39.36 20.56
CA PHE A 183 -2.81 -39.54 21.76
C PHE A 183 -3.30 -40.99 21.92
N ILE A 184 -3.75 -41.61 20.81
CA ILE A 184 -4.16 -43.03 20.81
C ILE A 184 -2.97 -43.95 21.14
N ILE A 185 -1.80 -43.70 20.54
CA ILE A 185 -0.59 -44.48 20.81
C ILE A 185 -0.18 -44.36 22.29
N GLY A 186 -0.25 -43.14 22.86
CA GLY A 186 0.02 -42.89 24.27
C GLY A 186 -0.91 -43.69 25.20
N ILE A 187 -2.22 -43.70 24.91
CA ILE A 187 -3.20 -44.48 25.68
C ILE A 187 -2.89 -45.99 25.62
N VAL A 188 -2.55 -46.51 24.44
CA VAL A 188 -2.21 -47.93 24.26
C VAL A 188 -0.97 -48.31 25.07
N LEU A 189 0.06 -47.47 25.08
CA LEU A 189 1.28 -47.70 25.88
C LEU A 189 0.98 -47.71 27.39
N ILE A 190 0.15 -46.78 27.87
CA ILE A 190 -0.26 -46.71 29.29
C ILE A 190 -1.05 -47.96 29.68
N LEU A 191 -1.99 -48.40 28.84
CA LEU A 191 -2.77 -49.62 29.08
C LEU A 191 -1.88 -50.86 29.07
N ARG A 192 -0.87 -50.91 28.19
CA ARG A 192 0.11 -52.00 28.15
C ARG A 192 0.96 -52.05 29.41
N ASP A 193 1.46 -50.92 29.90
CA ASP A 193 2.25 -50.85 31.14
C ASP A 193 1.41 -51.26 32.36
N ARG A 194 0.15 -50.83 32.43
CA ARG A 194 -0.80 -51.27 33.46
C ARG A 194 -1.04 -52.78 33.42
N LYS A 195 -1.19 -53.35 32.22
CA LYS A 195 -1.37 -54.80 32.05
C LYS A 195 -0.10 -55.57 32.42
N PHE A 196 1.07 -55.09 31.99
CA PHE A 196 2.37 -55.70 32.31
C PHE A 196 2.64 -55.72 33.82
N LYS A 197 2.38 -54.61 34.53
CA LYS A 197 2.49 -54.56 36.00
C LYS A 197 1.49 -55.46 36.73
N LYS A 198 0.36 -55.79 36.10
CA LYS A 198 -0.63 -56.74 36.64
C LYS A 198 -0.20 -58.19 36.41
N ASP A 199 0.30 -58.50 35.21
CA ASP A 199 0.73 -59.85 34.83
C ASP A 199 2.10 -60.22 35.44
N PHE A 200 2.91 -59.22 35.76
CA PHE A 200 4.22 -59.35 36.39
C PHE A 200 4.36 -58.32 37.52
N PRO A 201 3.88 -58.63 38.74
CA PRO A 201 4.08 -57.75 39.88
C PRO A 201 5.57 -57.57 40.20
N PRO A 202 5.97 -56.42 40.79
CA PRO A 202 7.37 -56.07 41.02
C PRO A 202 8.15 -57.05 41.91
N GLU A 203 7.45 -57.93 42.62
CA GLU A 203 8.02 -59.01 43.40
C GLU A 203 8.75 -60.06 42.55
N ILE A 204 8.42 -60.17 41.25
CA ILE A 204 8.94 -61.21 40.35
C ILE A 204 10.23 -60.77 39.63
N TRP A 205 10.40 -59.47 39.35
CA TRP A 205 11.54 -58.96 38.56
C TRP A 205 12.55 -58.12 39.36
N ILE A 206 12.24 -57.73 40.60
CA ILE A 206 13.19 -56.96 41.42
C ILE A 206 14.19 -57.97 42.03
N PRO A 207 15.49 -57.87 41.74
CA PRO A 207 16.48 -58.74 42.37
C PRO A 207 16.47 -58.55 43.89
N ARG A 208 16.59 -59.64 44.66
CA ARG A 208 16.48 -59.63 46.13
C ARG A 208 17.35 -58.57 46.82
N SER A 209 18.49 -58.23 46.24
CA SER A 209 19.39 -57.19 46.76
C SER A 209 18.75 -55.79 46.84
N MET A 210 17.81 -55.47 45.95
CA MET A 210 17.11 -54.17 45.93
C MET A 210 15.88 -54.15 46.84
N GLN A 211 15.24 -55.30 47.11
CA GLN A 211 14.13 -55.38 48.06
C GLN A 211 14.60 -55.13 49.51
N GLU A 212 15.82 -55.54 49.86
CA GLU A 212 16.40 -55.32 51.19
C GLU A 212 16.74 -53.84 51.45
N TYR A 213 17.11 -53.08 50.42
CA TYR A 213 17.43 -51.65 50.54
C TYR A 213 16.21 -50.81 50.96
N TYR A 214 15.04 -51.06 50.34
CA TYR A 214 13.80 -50.36 50.64
C TYR A 214 13.09 -50.83 51.92
N ARG A 215 13.48 -51.98 52.49
CA ARG A 215 12.92 -52.49 53.75
C ARG A 215 13.56 -51.88 54.99
N LYS A 216 14.68 -51.16 54.80
CA LYS A 216 15.53 -50.64 55.88
C LYS A 216 15.29 -49.15 56.16
N HIS A 217 14.38 -48.50 55.41
CA HIS A 217 13.88 -47.13 55.61
C HIS A 217 12.35 -47.18 55.60
#